data_AF-A0A847AP91-F1
#
_entry.id   AF-A0A847AP91-F1
#
_cell.length_a   1.000
_cell.length_b   1.000
_cell.length_c   1.000
_cell.angle_alpha   90.00
_cell.angle_beta   90.00
_cell.angle_gamma   90.00
#
_symmetry.space_group_name_H-M   'P 1'
#
loop_
_entity.id
_entity.type
_entity.pdbx_description
1 polymer ?
#
loop_
_entity_poly.entity_id
_entity_poly.type
_entity_poly.pdbx_seq_one_letter_code
_entity_poly.pdbx_strand_id
1 'polypeptide(L)'
;MQFDCEMCLRRQAKKMIEKYRISDDDGKKIINLFDQYLLKNKNNDLLSPVATSYLHRLIREKAGIEDLYYEEKKHYNKLMLSIENDITEVINRSENRFQTALRYALAGNIIDFGPQDSFDVMGTLATA
;
A
#
# COMPACT_ATOMS: atom_id res chain seq x y z
N MET A 1 -10.78 -15.96 1.57
CA MET A 1 -9.42 -15.54 1.15
C MET A 1 -8.71 -16.68 0.41
N GLN A 2 -7.93 -16.39 -0.63
CA GLN A 2 -7.16 -17.40 -1.36
C GLN A 2 -5.77 -17.60 -0.73
N PHE A 3 -5.15 -18.76 -0.95
CA PHE A 3 -3.82 -19.11 -0.40
C PHE A 3 -2.74 -18.08 -0.73
N ASP A 4 -2.72 -17.59 -1.98
CA ASP A 4 -1.76 -16.58 -2.43
C ASP A 4 -1.88 -15.26 -1.65
N CYS A 5 -3.09 -14.89 -1.24
CA CYS A 5 -3.33 -13.70 -0.40
C CYS A 5 -2.75 -13.89 1.00
N GLU A 6 -2.88 -15.07 1.60
CA GLU A 6 -2.31 -15.34 2.92
C GLU A 6 -0.78 -15.23 2.89
N MET A 7 -0.18 -15.80 1.86
CA MET A 7 1.27 -15.74 1.62
C MET A 7 1.74 -14.30 1.37
N CYS A 8 0.98 -13.51 0.63
CA CYS A 8 1.27 -12.10 0.40
C CYS A 8 1.23 -11.30 1.72
N LEU A 9 0.19 -11.50 2.54
CA LEU A 9 0.04 -10.80 3.82
C LEU A 9 1.12 -11.18 4.84
N ARG A 10 1.58 -12.44 4.85
CA ARG A 10 2.70 -12.86 5.70
C ARG A 10 4.01 -12.20 5.28
N ARG A 11 4.26 -12.04 3.98
CA ARG A 11 5.41 -11.26 3.48
C ARG A 11 5.29 -9.79 3.89
N GLN A 12 4.10 -9.20 3.77
CA GLN A 12 3.84 -7.83 4.22
C GLN A 12 4.10 -7.67 5.72
N ALA A 13 3.66 -8.62 6.55
CA ALA A 13 3.90 -8.61 8.00
C ALA A 13 5.40 -8.55 8.31
N LYS A 14 6.22 -9.39 7.66
CA LYS A 14 7.68 -9.38 7.83
C LYS A 14 8.28 -8.03 7.42
N LYS A 15 7.93 -7.52 6.24
CA LYS A 15 8.40 -6.19 5.77
C LYS A 15 8.05 -5.08 6.76
N MET A 16 6.87 -5.11 7.36
CA MET A 16 6.45 -4.11 8.35
C MET A 16 7.22 -4.24 9.67
N ILE A 17 7.43 -5.47 10.16
CA ILE A 17 8.24 -5.72 11.36
C ILE A 17 9.65 -5.15 11.16
N GLU A 18 10.25 -5.39 9.99
CA GLU A 18 11.55 -4.84 9.59
C GLU A 18 11.52 -3.31 9.47
N LYS A 19 10.58 -2.75 8.69
CA LYS A 19 10.41 -1.30 8.48
C LYS A 19 10.32 -0.54 9.81
N TYR A 20 9.57 -1.08 10.77
CA TYR A 20 9.34 -0.45 12.07
C TYR A 20 10.31 -0.87 13.15
N ARG A 21 11.36 -1.65 12.81
CA ARG A 21 12.39 -2.12 13.75
C ARG A 21 11.79 -2.79 14.99
N ILE A 22 10.70 -3.54 14.80
CA ILE A 22 10.06 -4.30 15.87
C ILE A 22 11.00 -5.44 16.26
N SER A 23 11.19 -5.66 17.58
CA SER A 23 12.07 -6.71 18.09
C SER A 23 11.66 -8.10 17.58
N ASP A 24 12.62 -9.03 17.46
CA ASP A 24 12.34 -10.40 16.99
C ASP A 24 11.26 -11.11 17.82
N ASP A 25 11.28 -10.93 19.14
CA ASP A 25 10.31 -11.55 20.04
C ASP A 25 8.90 -10.99 19.83
N ASP A 26 8.78 -9.69 19.62
CA ASP A 26 7.50 -9.06 19.33
C ASP A 26 7.03 -9.36 17.90
N GLY A 27 7.94 -9.42 16.94
CA GLY A 27 7.67 -9.85 15.58
C GLY A 27 7.08 -11.26 15.54
N LYS A 28 7.67 -12.22 16.28
CA LYS A 28 7.13 -13.57 16.44
C LYS A 28 5.72 -13.57 17.04
N LYS A 29 5.46 -12.74 18.05
CA LYS A 29 4.11 -12.59 18.64
C LYS A 29 3.11 -12.07 17.62
N ILE A 30 3.47 -11.06 16.84
CA ILE A 30 2.60 -10.50 15.79
C ILE A 30 2.24 -11.56 14.76
N ILE A 31 3.24 -12.30 14.26
CA ILE A 31 3.01 -13.38 13.29
C ILE A 31 2.09 -14.45 13.89
N ASN A 32 2.34 -14.90 15.12
CA ASN A 32 1.50 -15.91 15.77
C ASN A 32 0.05 -15.44 15.95
N LEU A 33 -0.16 -14.19 16.38
CA LEU A 33 -1.50 -13.62 16.53
C LEU A 33 -2.21 -13.49 15.18
N PHE A 34 -1.50 -13.05 14.15
CA PHE A 34 -2.02 -12.97 12.80
C PHE A 34 -2.44 -14.35 12.28
N ASP A 35 -1.61 -15.37 12.48
CA ASP A 35 -1.89 -16.74 12.04
C ASP A 35 -3.10 -17.35 12.73
N GLN A 36 -3.22 -17.14 14.05
CA GLN A 36 -4.40 -17.55 14.81
C GLN A 36 -5.66 -16.85 14.29
N TYR A 37 -5.56 -15.56 13.93
CA TYR A 37 -6.67 -14.82 13.35
C TYR A 37 -7.10 -15.40 11.99
N LEU A 38 -6.15 -15.72 11.10
CA LEU A 38 -6.46 -16.34 9.81
C LEU A 38 -7.11 -17.72 9.99
N LEU A 39 -6.55 -18.57 10.85
CA LEU A 39 -7.07 -19.91 11.13
C LEU A 39 -8.49 -19.87 11.70
N LYS A 40 -8.75 -18.96 12.66
CA LYS A 40 -10.07 -18.79 13.27
C LYS A 40 -11.15 -18.40 12.25
N ASN A 41 -10.78 -17.70 11.19
CA ASN A 41 -11.70 -17.14 10.20
C ASN A 41 -11.67 -17.85 8.84
N LYS A 42 -10.97 -18.98 8.73
CA LYS A 42 -10.77 -19.69 7.46
C LYS A 42 -12.07 -20.05 6.74
N ASN A 43 -13.13 -20.36 7.49
CA ASN A 43 -14.43 -20.78 6.95
C ASN A 43 -15.45 -19.62 6.82
N ASN A 44 -15.07 -18.39 7.18
CA ASN A 44 -16.00 -17.25 7.28
C ASN A 44 -15.87 -16.28 6.09
N ASP A 45 -15.44 -16.76 4.92
CA ASP A 45 -15.20 -15.93 3.74
C ASP A 45 -14.36 -14.68 4.03
N LEU A 46 -13.35 -14.81 4.90
CA LEU A 46 -12.52 -13.69 5.31
C LEU A 46 -11.97 -12.95 4.07
N LEU A 47 -12.22 -11.64 4.03
CA LEU A 47 -11.76 -10.76 2.96
C LEU A 47 -10.33 -10.30 3.25
N SER A 48 -9.50 -10.23 2.22
CA SER A 48 -8.10 -9.77 2.35
C SER A 48 -7.98 -8.40 3.04
N PRO A 49 -8.79 -7.37 2.70
CA PRO A 49 -8.72 -6.07 3.39
C PRO A 49 -9.00 -6.12 4.89
N VAL A 50 -9.83 -7.07 5.34
CA VAL A 50 -10.14 -7.27 6.76
C VAL A 50 -8.93 -7.87 7.47
N ALA A 51 -8.29 -8.88 6.86
CA ALA A 51 -7.05 -9.46 7.36
C ALA A 51 -5.91 -8.43 7.40
N THR A 52 -5.71 -7.65 6.33
CA THR A 52 -4.75 -6.54 6.28
C THR A 52 -5.00 -5.53 7.39
N SER A 53 -6.26 -5.14 7.63
CA SER A 53 -6.62 -4.19 8.69
C SER A 53 -6.27 -4.70 10.08
N TYR A 54 -6.50 -6.00 10.33
CA TYR A 54 -6.10 -6.64 11.59
C TYR A 54 -4.57 -6.68 11.75
N LEU A 55 -3.83 -7.04 10.70
CA LEU A 55 -2.37 -7.01 10.71
C LEU A 55 -1.83 -5.59 10.98
N HIS A 56 -2.34 -4.59 10.26
CA HIS A 56 -1.96 -3.19 10.46
C HIS A 56 -2.22 -2.74 11.90
N ARG A 57 -3.31 -3.18 12.53
CA ARG A 57 -3.57 -2.87 13.94
C ARG A 57 -2.49 -3.44 14.86
N LEU A 58 -2.12 -4.71 14.70
CA LEU A 58 -1.05 -5.33 15.51
C LEU A 58 0.28 -4.58 15.37
N ILE A 59 0.62 -4.18 14.13
CA ILE A 59 1.84 -3.42 13.85
C ILE A 59 1.76 -2.03 14.50
N ARG A 60 0.65 -1.29 14.37
CA ARG A 60 0.47 0.04 14.99
C ARG A 60 0.60 0.00 16.51
N GLU A 61 -0.09 -0.94 17.14
CA GLU A 61 -0.06 -1.12 18.60
C GLU A 61 1.35 -1.39 19.09
N LYS A 62 2.12 -2.22 18.37
CA LYS A 62 3.48 -2.56 18.76
C LYS A 62 4.50 -1.46 18.45
N ALA A 63 4.37 -0.79 17.31
CA ALA A 63 5.27 0.28 16.88
C ALA A 63 4.98 1.63 17.58
N GLY A 64 3.80 1.80 18.18
CA GLY A 64 3.38 3.07 18.77
C GLY A 64 3.12 4.16 17.72
N ILE A 65 2.70 3.78 16.52
CA ILE A 65 2.51 4.67 15.37
C ILE A 65 1.05 4.65 14.94
N GLU A 66 0.46 5.82 14.72
CA GLU A 66 -0.94 5.97 14.33
C GLU A 66 -1.18 5.69 12.83
N ASP A 67 -0.32 6.21 11.95
CA ASP A 67 -0.41 5.98 10.49
C ASP A 67 0.88 5.31 9.96
N LEU A 68 0.76 4.03 9.58
CA LEU A 68 1.86 3.21 9.04
C LEU A 68 2.34 3.63 7.64
N TYR A 69 1.73 4.65 7.04
CA TYR A 69 2.11 5.13 5.71
C TYR A 69 2.25 6.65 5.68
N TYR A 70 2.37 7.31 6.85
CA TYR A 70 2.43 8.77 6.92
C TYR A 70 3.58 9.35 6.08
N GLU A 71 4.80 8.83 6.26
CA GLU A 71 5.97 9.33 5.54
C GLU A 71 5.89 9.04 4.03
N GLU A 72 5.42 7.85 3.64
CA GLU A 72 5.15 7.55 2.24
C GLU A 72 4.11 8.49 1.63
N LYS A 73 2.94 8.62 2.24
CA LYS A 73 1.88 9.54 1.77
C LYS A 73 2.42 10.96 1.65
N LYS A 74 3.17 11.44 2.63
CA LYS A 74 3.76 12.78 2.62
C LYS A 74 4.75 12.95 1.46
N HIS A 75 5.63 11.97 1.24
CA HIS A 75 6.60 12.00 0.15
C HIS A 75 5.90 12.05 -1.22
N TYR A 76 4.99 11.13 -1.48
CA TYR A 76 4.34 11.03 -2.79
C TYR A 76 3.33 12.14 -3.04
N ASN A 77 2.59 12.61 -2.02
CA ASN A 77 1.74 13.80 -2.16
C ASN A 77 2.57 15.03 -2.54
N LYS A 78 3.74 15.21 -1.92
CA LYS A 78 4.65 16.31 -2.28
C LYS A 78 5.18 16.17 -3.69
N LEU A 79 5.52 14.95 -4.12
CA LEU A 79 5.95 14.67 -5.49
C LEU A 79 4.85 15.00 -6.50
N MET A 80 3.62 14.53 -6.27
CA MET A 80 2.49 14.79 -7.18
C MET A 80 2.14 16.28 -7.28
N LEU A 81 2.14 16.99 -6.15
CA LEU A 81 1.94 18.45 -6.16
C LEU A 81 3.06 19.18 -6.93
N SER A 82 4.29 18.66 -6.92
CA SER A 82 5.41 19.30 -7.64
C SER A 82 5.30 19.20 -9.16
N ILE A 83 4.55 18.22 -9.69
CA ILE A 83 4.37 17.97 -11.13
C ILE A 83 2.94 18.26 -11.61
N GLU A 84 2.05 18.73 -10.73
CA GLU A 84 0.63 18.97 -11.03
C GLU A 84 0.45 19.94 -12.21
N ASN A 85 1.25 21.01 -12.25
CA ASN A 85 1.20 22.00 -13.33
C ASN A 85 1.60 21.39 -14.67
N ASP A 86 2.64 20.55 -14.70
CA ASP A 86 3.12 19.89 -15.91
C ASP A 86 2.06 18.93 -16.45
N ILE A 87 1.46 18.11 -15.57
CA ILE A 87 0.35 17.21 -15.92
C ILE A 87 -0.83 18.01 -16.49
N THR A 88 -1.20 19.12 -15.84
CA THR A 88 -2.30 19.97 -16.27
C THR A 88 -2.03 20.60 -17.65
N GLU A 89 -0.79 21.02 -17.91
CA GLU A 89 -0.39 21.54 -19.20
C GLU A 89 -0.48 20.49 -20.31
N VAL A 90 -0.02 19.27 -20.05
CA VAL A 90 -0.14 18.13 -20.99
C VAL A 90 -1.60 17.84 -21.30
N ILE A 91 -2.45 17.76 -20.27
CA ILE A 91 -3.89 17.53 -20.45
C ILE A 91 -4.50 18.64 -21.32
N ASN A 92 -4.21 19.91 -21.03
CA ASN A 92 -4.80 21.03 -21.75
C ASN A 92 -4.37 21.14 -23.22
N ARG A 93 -3.15 20.70 -23.54
CA ARG A 93 -2.60 20.71 -24.91
C ARG A 93 -2.96 19.46 -25.72
N SER A 94 -3.47 18.41 -25.07
CA SER A 94 -3.82 17.16 -25.75
C SER A 94 -5.02 17.30 -26.69
N GLU A 95 -5.02 16.52 -27.77
CA GLU A 95 -6.13 16.47 -28.73
C GLU A 95 -7.43 15.99 -28.04
N ASN A 96 -7.32 15.04 -27.10
CA ASN A 96 -8.44 14.51 -26.32
C ASN A 96 -8.19 14.66 -24.81
N ARG A 97 -8.53 15.85 -24.30
CA ARG A 97 -8.36 16.23 -22.88
C ARG A 97 -8.97 15.24 -21.89
N PHE A 98 -10.16 14.70 -22.20
CA PHE A 98 -10.82 13.75 -21.31
C PHE A 98 -10.04 12.43 -21.22
N GLN A 99 -9.62 11.90 -22.36
CA GLN A 99 -8.87 10.65 -22.41
C GLN A 99 -7.50 10.79 -21.72
N THR A 100 -6.78 11.90 -21.95
CA THR A 100 -5.49 12.16 -21.31
C THR A 100 -5.64 12.33 -19.80
N ALA A 101 -6.65 13.10 -19.34
CA ALA A 101 -6.93 13.22 -17.91
C ALA A 101 -7.27 11.88 -17.26
N LEU A 102 -8.04 11.03 -17.94
CA LEU A 102 -8.39 9.69 -17.46
C LEU A 102 -7.16 8.79 -17.34
N ARG A 103 -6.22 8.84 -18.29
CA ARG A 103 -4.96 8.08 -18.23
C ARG A 103 -4.10 8.53 -17.05
N TYR A 104 -3.99 9.83 -16.80
CA TYR A 104 -3.30 10.34 -15.61
C TYR A 104 -3.98 9.93 -14.30
N ALA A 105 -5.31 9.96 -14.22
CA ALA A 105 -6.05 9.48 -13.05
C ALA A 105 -5.85 7.98 -12.79
N LEU A 106 -5.83 7.17 -13.86
CA LEU A 106 -5.51 5.74 -13.80
C LEU A 106 -4.08 5.51 -13.31
N ALA A 107 -3.11 6.21 -13.89
CA ALA A 107 -1.71 6.14 -13.48
C ALA A 107 -1.53 6.53 -12.00
N GLY A 108 -2.21 7.59 -11.56
CA GLY A 108 -2.24 8.03 -10.16
C GLY A 108 -2.76 6.96 -9.19
N ASN A 109 -3.82 6.23 -9.57
CA ASN A 109 -4.36 5.15 -8.74
C ASN A 109 -3.43 3.93 -8.63
N ILE A 110 -2.50 3.74 -9.59
CA ILE A 110 -1.49 2.67 -9.52
C ILE A 110 -0.37 3.04 -8.53
N ILE A 111 -0.18 4.33 -8.22
CA ILE A 111 0.77 4.82 -7.19
C ILE A 111 0.36 4.37 -5.78
N ASP A 112 -0.91 3.99 -5.57
CA ASP A 112 -1.39 3.55 -4.26
C ASP A 112 -0.64 2.30 -3.78
N PHE A 113 -0.13 2.35 -2.55
CA PHE A 113 0.95 1.50 -2.01
C PHE A 113 0.59 0.02 -1.86
N GLY A 114 0.44 -0.67 -3.00
CA GLY A 114 0.29 -2.10 -3.07
C GLY A 114 1.53 -2.83 -2.51
N PRO A 115 1.44 -4.15 -2.27
CA PRO A 115 2.49 -4.95 -1.61
C PRO A 115 3.80 -5.14 -2.40
N GLN A 116 3.96 -4.49 -3.56
CA GLN A 116 5.13 -4.61 -4.43
C GLN A 116 6.29 -3.68 -4.02
N ASP A 117 7.51 -4.19 -4.19
CA ASP A 117 8.75 -3.49 -3.88
C ASP A 117 9.13 -2.53 -5.01
N SER A 118 9.31 -1.25 -4.67
CA SER A 118 9.71 -0.13 -5.55
C SER A 118 8.77 0.17 -6.73
N PHE A 119 8.26 1.39 -6.79
CA PHE A 119 7.35 1.85 -7.82
C PHE A 119 7.91 3.10 -8.51
N ASP A 120 8.08 3.06 -9.83
CA ASP A 120 8.49 4.21 -10.63
C ASP A 120 7.25 5.00 -11.07
N VAL A 121 6.99 6.06 -10.29
CA VAL A 121 5.91 6.99 -10.56
C VAL A 121 6.10 7.72 -11.88
N MET A 122 7.32 8.17 -12.17
CA MET A 122 7.59 8.96 -13.37
C MET A 122 7.48 8.07 -14.62
N GLY A 123 7.97 6.83 -14.55
CA GLY A 123 7.79 5.84 -15.60
C GLY A 123 6.31 5.53 -15.87
N THR A 124 5.50 5.39 -14.81
CA THR A 124 4.06 5.13 -14.97
C THR A 124 3.35 6.32 -15.62
N LEU A 125 3.63 7.54 -15.16
CA LEU A 125 3.07 8.77 -15.72
C LEU A 125 3.56 9.04 -17.15
N ALA A 126 4.76 8.62 -17.53
CA ALA A 126 5.27 8.75 -18.90
C ALA A 126 4.51 7.86 -19.89
N THR A 127 3.83 6.81 -19.41
CA THR A 127 2.94 5.96 -20.23
C THR A 127 1.48 6.39 -20.19
N ALA A 128 1.14 7.46 -19.46
CA ALA A 128 -0.18 8.08 -19.43
C ALA A 128 -0.39 9.03 -20.62
#